data_AF-A0A444UWR3-F1
#
_entry.id   AF-A0A444UWR3-F1
#
_cell.length_a   1.000
_cell.length_b   1.000
_cell.length_c   1.000
_cell.angle_alpha   90.00
_cell.angle_beta   90.00
_cell.angle_gamma   90.00
#
_symmetry.space_group_name_H-M   'P 1'
#
loop_
_entity.id
_entity.type
_entity.pdbx_description
1 polymer ?
#
loop_
_entity_poly.entity_id
_entity_poly.type
_entity_poly.pdbx_seq_one_letter_code
_entity_poly.pdbx_strand_id
1 'polypeptide(L)'
;MMPYFSDNAVISQNTINQLISENFLTVKGAALFLPRGNGSPGPRVSQRHNKHAGDLQQHLQAMFTLLRPEDNIRLAVRLESAFQSCMRYIVVVSTNGRQDTEESIVLGMDFNTKDSSSCTLGLVLPLWSDTLIHLDGDGGFSVSTVNRVHVFKPVSVQAMWSSLQSLHKACEVARCHNYYPGSLFLTWISYYESRVSSDQVCINEWNAMQDVQSHRADSPVLFTDVPTERERTERLIKTKLREIMMQKDLENITSKEIRTELEMQMVCNLREFKEYIDNEMIVILGQMDSPTEIFEHVFLAVRLESAFQSCMRYIVVVSTNGRQDTEESIVLGMDFNTKDRE
;
A
#
# COMPACT_ATOMS: atom_id res chain seq x y z
N MET A 1 2.24 -42.06 14.81
CA MET A 1 3.49 -41.34 14.49
C MET A 1 3.08 -40.07 13.77
N MET A 2 2.90 -39.00 14.55
CA MET A 2 2.47 -37.67 14.06
C MET A 2 3.71 -36.88 13.63
N PRO A 3 3.70 -36.18 12.49
CA PRO A 3 4.80 -35.31 12.14
C PRO A 3 4.68 -33.98 12.89
N TYR A 4 5.77 -33.61 13.55
CA TYR A 4 6.00 -32.30 14.16
C TYR A 4 6.16 -31.25 13.06
N PHE A 5 5.36 -30.19 13.13
CA PHE A 5 5.56 -28.97 12.35
C PHE A 5 6.55 -28.06 13.09
N SER A 6 7.59 -27.64 12.39
CA SER A 6 8.53 -26.61 12.83
C SER A 6 7.97 -25.24 12.48
N ASP A 7 7.48 -24.53 13.49
CA ASP A 7 7.21 -23.09 13.45
C ASP A 7 8.54 -22.36 13.38
N ASN A 8 8.86 -21.76 12.23
CA ASN A 8 9.72 -20.56 12.12
C ASN A 8 9.72 -20.03 10.68
N ALA A 9 9.61 -18.69 10.57
CA ALA A 9 9.62 -17.86 9.37
C ALA A 9 8.30 -17.73 8.56
N VAL A 10 7.15 -17.68 9.24
CA VAL A 10 5.97 -16.99 8.71
C VAL A 10 5.66 -15.87 9.68
N ILE A 11 5.94 -14.61 9.30
CA ILE A 11 5.30 -13.47 9.98
C ILE A 11 3.81 -13.72 9.81
N SER A 12 3.15 -14.09 10.92
CA SER A 12 1.75 -14.47 10.90
C SER A 12 0.96 -13.34 10.27
N GLN A 13 0.08 -13.65 9.32
CA GLN A 13 -0.82 -12.70 8.68
C GLN A 13 -1.55 -11.80 9.70
N ASN A 14 -1.70 -12.29 10.93
CA ASN A 14 -2.20 -11.58 12.09
C ASN A 14 -1.34 -10.37 12.54
N THR A 15 -0.01 -10.42 12.44
CA THR A 15 0.90 -9.32 12.81
C THR A 15 0.81 -8.18 11.80
N ILE A 16 0.64 -8.49 10.51
CA ILE A 16 0.40 -7.49 9.47
C ILE A 16 -0.99 -6.88 9.65
N ASN A 17 -2.02 -7.67 9.92
CA ASN A 17 -3.37 -7.18 10.19
C ASN A 17 -3.44 -6.23 11.41
N GLN A 18 -2.61 -6.46 12.44
CA GLN A 18 -2.52 -5.57 13.62
C GLN A 18 -1.85 -4.21 13.33
N LEU A 19 -1.05 -4.10 12.28
CA LEU A 19 -0.35 -2.85 11.89
C LEU A 19 -1.22 -1.92 11.01
N ILE A 20 -2.42 -2.35 10.62
CA ILE A 20 -3.29 -1.62 9.69
C ILE A 20 -4.34 -0.84 10.50
N SER A 21 -3.98 0.36 10.95
CA SER A 21 -4.92 1.33 11.52
C SER A 21 -5.73 2.04 10.42
N GLU A 22 -6.97 2.43 10.73
CA GLU A 22 -8.00 2.88 9.79
C GLU A 22 -7.73 4.21 9.06
N ASN A 23 -8.10 4.21 7.76
CA ASN A 23 -8.51 5.29 6.85
C ASN A 23 -7.64 6.54 6.69
N PHE A 24 -7.04 6.73 5.50
CA PHE A 24 -6.87 8.06 4.89
C PHE A 24 -6.92 8.03 3.36
N LEU A 25 -7.86 8.76 2.77
CA LEU A 25 -7.74 9.27 1.40
C LEU A 25 -7.26 10.73 1.52
N THR A 26 -5.95 10.93 1.53
CA THR A 26 -5.37 12.28 1.58
C THR A 26 -4.79 12.61 0.21
N VAL A 27 -5.63 13.14 -0.68
CA VAL A 27 -5.12 13.84 -1.87
C VAL A 27 -4.68 15.22 -1.42
N LYS A 28 -3.38 15.40 -1.17
CA LYS A 28 -2.79 16.74 -1.09
C LYS A 28 -2.98 17.42 -2.45
N GLY A 29 -3.95 18.34 -2.54
CA GLY A 29 -4.04 19.30 -3.64
C GLY A 29 -5.40 19.53 -4.31
N ALA A 30 -6.51 18.95 -3.83
CA ALA A 30 -7.82 19.25 -4.42
C ALA A 30 -8.95 19.14 -3.39
N ALA A 31 -9.15 20.19 -2.59
CA ALA A 31 -10.49 20.47 -2.06
C ALA A 31 -11.37 20.87 -3.25
N LEU A 32 -11.94 19.89 -3.94
CA LEU A 32 -12.87 20.13 -5.04
C LEU A 32 -14.24 20.43 -4.42
N PHE A 33 -14.48 21.71 -4.14
CA PHE A 33 -15.85 22.20 -4.05
C PHE A 33 -16.48 22.11 -5.44
N LEU A 34 -17.51 21.28 -5.59
CA LEU A 34 -18.37 21.27 -6.77
C LEU A 34 -18.97 22.68 -6.93
N PRO A 35 -18.81 23.37 -8.07
CA PRO A 35 -19.43 24.68 -8.27
C PRO A 35 -20.95 24.51 -8.29
N ARG A 36 -21.62 24.98 -7.23
CA ARG A 36 -23.04 25.37 -7.33
C ARG A 36 -23.10 26.55 -8.29
N GLY A 37 -23.90 26.39 -9.36
CA GLY A 37 -24.07 27.40 -10.39
C GLY A 37 -24.53 28.75 -9.83
N ASN A 38 -23.81 29.81 -10.19
CA ASN A 38 -24.30 31.02 -10.87
C ASN A 38 -23.17 32.06 -10.96
N GLY A 39 -23.11 32.75 -12.10
CA GLY A 39 -21.89 33.38 -12.62
C GLY A 39 -21.41 34.68 -11.96
N SER A 40 -20.13 34.99 -12.21
CA SER A 40 -19.51 36.31 -12.45
C SER A 40 -17.98 36.12 -12.68
N PRO A 41 -17.32 36.85 -13.60
CA PRO A 41 -15.89 36.64 -13.89
C PRO A 41 -14.99 37.47 -12.96
N GLY A 42 -14.09 36.81 -12.22
CA GLY A 42 -13.01 37.41 -11.41
C GLY A 42 -11.61 37.02 -11.90
N PRO A 43 -10.54 37.74 -11.49
CA PRO A 43 -9.39 38.06 -12.34
C PRO A 43 -8.37 36.93 -12.53
N ARG A 44 -7.73 36.98 -13.70
CA ARG A 44 -6.72 36.03 -14.21
C ARG A 44 -5.49 35.99 -13.30
N VAL A 45 -5.38 34.95 -12.47
CA VAL A 45 -4.13 34.56 -11.80
C VAL A 45 -3.37 33.63 -12.74
N SER A 46 -2.12 33.99 -13.02
CA SER A 46 -1.19 33.30 -13.91
C SER A 46 -1.09 31.80 -13.64
N GLN A 47 -1.68 31.00 -14.53
CA GLN A 47 -1.61 29.55 -14.53
C GLN A 47 -0.22 29.07 -14.98
N ARG A 48 0.72 28.95 -14.04
CA ARG A 48 1.71 27.87 -14.11
C ARG A 48 1.10 26.65 -13.43
N HIS A 49 0.16 26.00 -14.13
CA HIS A 49 -0.44 24.75 -13.65
C HIS A 49 0.64 23.67 -13.56
N ASN A 50 0.69 23.00 -12.41
CA ASN A 50 1.41 21.75 -12.21
C ASN A 50 0.88 20.70 -13.19
N LYS A 51 1.56 20.48 -14.32
CA LYS A 51 1.17 19.50 -15.35
C LYS A 51 0.81 18.13 -14.75
N HIS A 52 1.63 17.66 -13.82
CA HIS A 52 1.45 16.37 -13.13
C HIS A 52 0.14 16.24 -12.33
N ALA A 53 -0.39 17.33 -11.77
CA ALA A 53 -1.65 17.30 -11.03
C ALA A 53 -2.87 17.28 -11.97
N GLY A 54 -2.75 17.93 -13.14
CA GLY A 54 -3.79 17.92 -14.17
C GLY A 54 -3.98 16.55 -14.80
N ASP A 55 -2.89 15.84 -15.06
CA ASP A 55 -2.92 14.50 -15.67
C ASP A 55 -3.62 13.49 -14.74
N LEU A 56 -3.34 13.54 -13.43
CA LEU A 56 -3.98 12.66 -12.45
C LEU A 56 -5.50 12.93 -12.34
N GLN A 57 -5.91 14.19 -12.34
CA GLN A 57 -7.35 14.53 -12.32
C GLN A 57 -8.07 14.00 -13.55
N GLN A 58 -7.45 14.11 -14.72
CA GLN A 58 -8.00 13.59 -15.96
C GLN A 58 -8.12 12.06 -15.93
N HIS A 59 -7.10 11.36 -15.42
CA HIS A 59 -7.14 9.92 -15.26
C HIS A 59 -8.26 9.48 -14.31
N LEU A 60 -8.37 10.11 -13.12
CA LEU A 60 -9.44 9.80 -12.17
C LEU A 60 -10.82 10.02 -12.77
N GLN A 61 -11.02 11.12 -13.50
CA GLN A 61 -12.28 11.39 -14.18
C GLN A 61 -12.62 10.29 -15.19
N ALA A 62 -11.64 9.81 -15.96
CA ALA A 62 -11.83 8.71 -16.90
C ALA A 62 -12.13 7.38 -16.19
N MET A 63 -11.47 7.09 -15.06
CA MET A 63 -11.77 5.91 -14.24
C MET A 63 -13.22 5.93 -13.76
N PHE A 64 -13.72 7.06 -13.25
CA PHE A 64 -15.11 7.20 -12.82
C PHE A 64 -16.13 6.95 -13.95
N THR A 65 -15.79 7.28 -15.21
CA THR A 65 -16.68 7.02 -16.35
C THR A 65 -16.83 5.53 -16.68
N LEU A 66 -15.90 4.67 -16.25
CA LEU A 66 -16.01 3.22 -16.42
C LEU A 66 -16.79 2.55 -15.29
N LEU A 67 -16.85 3.18 -14.12
CA LEU A 67 -17.52 2.60 -12.94
C LEU A 67 -19.04 2.73 -13.03
N ARG A 68 -19.73 1.86 -12.31
CA ARG A 68 -21.16 2.05 -12.08
C ARG A 68 -21.38 3.23 -11.12
N PRO A 69 -22.51 3.95 -11.23
CA PRO A 69 -22.80 5.09 -10.36
C PRO A 69 -22.79 4.76 -8.86
N GLU A 70 -23.13 3.52 -8.49
CA GLU A 70 -23.14 3.03 -7.11
C GLU A 70 -21.76 2.61 -6.56
N ASP A 71 -20.75 2.49 -7.42
CA ASP A 71 -19.43 1.95 -7.05
C ASP A 71 -18.46 3.07 -6.68
N ASN A 72 -17.65 2.82 -5.65
CA ASN A 72 -16.72 3.81 -5.10
C ASN A 72 -15.27 3.35 -5.23
N ILE A 73 -14.38 4.26 -5.63
CA ILE A 73 -12.93 4.03 -5.61
C ILE A 73 -12.45 4.17 -4.16
N ARG A 74 -11.87 3.11 -3.60
CA ARG A 74 -11.19 3.13 -2.29
C ARG A 74 -9.73 3.50 -2.41
N LEU A 75 -9.08 3.03 -3.47
CA LEU A 75 -7.67 3.27 -3.74
C LEU A 75 -7.43 3.20 -5.25
N ALA A 76 -6.58 4.08 -5.77
CA ALA A 76 -6.03 3.98 -7.12
C ALA A 76 -4.50 4.12 -7.05
N VAL A 77 -3.78 3.09 -7.47
CA VAL A 77 -2.31 3.04 -7.42
C VAL A 77 -1.76 2.79 -8.80
N ARG A 78 -0.80 3.64 -9.20
CA ARG A 78 -0.07 3.48 -10.44
C ARG A 78 0.96 2.35 -10.32
N LEU A 79 1.08 1.56 -11.37
CA LEU A 79 2.06 0.48 -11.47
C LEU A 79 3.19 0.83 -12.43
N GLU A 80 4.32 0.15 -12.23
CA GLU A 80 5.33 -0.04 -13.25
C GLU A 80 4.73 -0.84 -14.42
N SER A 81 5.03 -0.42 -15.65
CA SER A 81 4.67 -1.14 -16.87
C SER A 81 5.92 -1.44 -17.67
N ALA A 82 5.93 -2.61 -18.33
CA ALA A 82 6.95 -2.96 -19.31
C ALA A 82 6.93 -2.03 -20.54
N PHE A 83 5.81 -1.35 -20.80
CA PHE A 83 5.63 -0.46 -21.93
C PHE A 83 5.73 1.01 -21.51
N GLN A 84 6.78 1.72 -21.94
CA GLN A 84 7.10 3.10 -21.53
C GLN A 84 6.01 4.15 -21.84
N SER A 85 5.04 3.83 -22.71
CA SER A 85 3.93 4.70 -23.10
C SER A 85 2.60 4.39 -22.40
N CYS A 86 2.47 3.23 -21.76
CA CYS A 86 1.23 2.81 -21.11
C CYS A 86 1.27 3.20 -19.64
N MET A 87 0.23 3.91 -19.17
CA MET A 87 0.03 4.12 -17.74
C MET A 87 -1.00 3.10 -17.26
N ARG A 88 -0.65 2.43 -16.17
CA ARG A 88 -1.43 1.33 -15.62
C ARG A 88 -1.75 1.60 -14.15
N TYR A 89 -2.98 1.31 -13.76
CA TYR A 89 -3.46 1.48 -12.40
C TYR A 89 -4.13 0.22 -11.90
N ILE A 90 -3.83 -0.21 -10.68
CA ILE A 90 -4.76 -1.01 -9.90
C ILE A 90 -5.71 -0.07 -9.17
N VAL A 91 -6.99 -0.40 -9.20
CA VAL A 91 -8.05 0.38 -8.55
C VAL A 91 -8.87 -0.57 -7.68
N VAL A 92 -8.85 -0.33 -6.36
CA VAL A 92 -9.71 -1.05 -5.42
C VAL A 92 -11.06 -0.36 -5.44
N VAL A 93 -12.08 -1.08 -5.88
CA VAL A 93 -13.45 -0.58 -6.01
C VAL A 93 -14.32 -1.31 -5.01
N SER A 94 -15.11 -0.57 -4.26
CA SER A 94 -16.06 -1.09 -3.29
C SER A 94 -17.49 -0.69 -3.62
N THR A 95 -18.43 -1.57 -3.31
CA THR A 95 -19.87 -1.30 -3.37
C THR A 95 -20.54 -1.87 -2.13
N ASN A 96 -21.72 -1.36 -1.78
CA ASN A 96 -22.55 -2.04 -0.79
C ASN A 96 -23.33 -3.15 -1.50
N GLY A 97 -23.02 -4.39 -1.14
CA GLY A 97 -23.60 -5.58 -1.74
C GLY A 97 -25.10 -5.75 -1.46
N ARG A 98 -25.71 -6.75 -2.10
CA ARG A 98 -27.14 -7.08 -1.88
C ARG A 98 -27.42 -7.64 -0.48
N GLN A 99 -26.38 -7.96 0.27
CA GLN A 99 -26.47 -8.49 1.63
C GLN A 99 -26.14 -7.42 2.67
N ASP A 100 -26.14 -6.14 2.28
CA ASP A 100 -25.77 -4.99 3.13
C ASP A 100 -24.36 -5.11 3.73
N THR A 101 -23.46 -5.77 2.99
CA THR A 101 -22.05 -5.92 3.33
C THR A 101 -21.18 -5.18 2.32
N GLU A 102 -20.04 -4.67 2.76
CA GLU A 102 -19.07 -4.06 1.86
C GLU A 102 -18.41 -5.14 0.99
N GLU A 103 -18.53 -4.99 -0.31
CA GLU A 103 -18.02 -5.89 -1.32
C GLU A 103 -16.95 -5.16 -2.14
N SER A 104 -15.75 -5.75 -2.28
CA SER A 104 -14.63 -5.10 -2.97
C SER A 104 -14.02 -6.00 -4.05
N ILE A 105 -13.61 -5.38 -5.16
CA ILE A 105 -12.83 -6.01 -6.23
C ILE A 105 -11.63 -5.12 -6.61
N VAL A 106 -10.66 -5.72 -7.28
CA VAL A 106 -9.54 -5.00 -7.91
C VAL A 106 -9.80 -4.93 -9.40
N LEU A 107 -9.74 -3.71 -9.95
CA LEU A 107 -9.77 -3.46 -11.38
C LEU A 107 -8.38 -3.04 -11.86
N GLY A 108 -7.91 -3.63 -12.95
CA GLY A 108 -6.73 -3.15 -13.67
C GLY A 108 -7.17 -2.27 -14.82
N MET A 109 -6.75 -1.01 -14.78
CA MET A 109 -7.10 0.02 -15.75
C MET A 109 -5.87 0.50 -16.52
N ASP A 110 -6.00 0.60 -17.84
CA ASP A 110 -4.92 0.99 -18.75
C ASP A 110 -5.24 2.29 -19.48
N PHE A 111 -4.20 3.11 -19.67
CA PHE A 111 -4.20 4.34 -20.46
C PHE A 111 -3.12 4.21 -21.53
N ASN A 112 -3.55 4.01 -22.78
CA ASN A 112 -2.68 3.56 -23.87
C ASN A 112 -1.72 4.65 -24.37
N THR A 113 -2.04 5.94 -24.14
CA THR A 113 -1.14 7.05 -24.41
C THR A 113 -1.12 8.04 -23.24
N LYS A 114 0.02 8.70 -23.03
CA LYS A 114 0.20 9.68 -21.94
C LYS A 114 -0.75 10.89 -22.01
N ASP A 115 -1.31 11.15 -23.19
CA ASP A 115 -2.27 12.23 -23.45
C ASP A 115 -3.71 11.70 -23.62
N SER A 116 -3.93 10.39 -23.49
CA SER A 116 -5.26 9.80 -23.65
C SER A 116 -6.12 10.06 -22.42
N SER A 117 -7.24 10.75 -22.64
CA SER A 117 -8.36 10.83 -21.70
C SER A 117 -9.18 9.54 -21.64
N SER A 118 -8.84 8.54 -22.45
CA SER A 118 -9.58 7.27 -22.54
C SER A 118 -8.95 6.22 -21.64
N CYS A 119 -9.71 5.80 -20.63
CA CYS A 119 -9.39 4.68 -19.76
C CYS A 119 -10.00 3.40 -20.33
N THR A 120 -9.27 2.28 -20.26
CA THR A 120 -9.78 0.95 -20.63
C THR A 120 -9.62 -0.02 -19.46
N LEU A 121 -10.45 -1.06 -19.44
CA LEU A 121 -10.41 -2.09 -18.41
C LEU A 121 -9.67 -3.33 -18.92
N GLY A 122 -8.60 -3.74 -18.24
CA GLY A 122 -7.73 -4.84 -18.64
C GLY A 122 -7.68 -6.02 -17.67
N LEU A 123 -8.07 -5.81 -16.41
CA LEU A 123 -8.15 -6.86 -15.39
C LEU A 123 -9.37 -6.66 -14.49
N VAL A 124 -10.01 -7.76 -14.12
CA VAL A 124 -11.05 -7.82 -13.09
C VAL A 124 -10.66 -8.94 -12.15
N LEU A 125 -10.42 -8.62 -10.88
CA LEU A 125 -9.93 -9.55 -9.88
C LEU A 125 -10.83 -9.48 -8.64
N PRO A 126 -11.68 -10.49 -8.39
CA PRO A 126 -12.47 -10.56 -7.16
C PRO A 126 -11.59 -10.81 -5.94
N LEU A 127 -11.99 -10.25 -4.80
CA LEU A 127 -11.36 -10.50 -3.49
C LEU A 127 -12.26 -11.43 -2.67
N TRP A 128 -11.89 -12.70 -2.62
CA TRP A 128 -12.59 -13.76 -1.89
C TRP A 128 -11.99 -13.97 -0.50
N SER A 129 -12.68 -14.74 0.35
CA SER A 129 -12.19 -15.10 1.69
C SER A 129 -10.84 -15.84 1.67
N ASP A 130 -10.58 -16.62 0.62
CA ASP A 130 -9.36 -17.39 0.42
C ASP A 130 -8.27 -16.65 -0.36
N THR A 131 -8.46 -15.36 -0.66
CA THR A 131 -7.45 -14.55 -1.35
C THR A 131 -6.22 -14.39 -0.46
N LEU A 132 -5.05 -14.70 -1.01
CA LEU A 132 -3.76 -14.55 -0.34
C LEU A 132 -2.96 -13.44 -1.00
N ILE A 133 -2.18 -12.73 -0.18
CA ILE A 133 -1.33 -11.62 -0.60
C ILE A 133 0.08 -11.92 -0.10
N HIS A 134 1.06 -11.89 -1.00
CA HIS A 134 2.46 -12.17 -0.67
C HIS A 134 3.38 -11.15 -1.35
N LEU A 135 4.40 -10.68 -0.65
CA LEU A 135 5.46 -9.84 -1.23
C LEU A 135 6.33 -10.68 -2.18
N ASP A 136 6.78 -10.09 -3.29
CA ASP A 136 7.57 -10.80 -4.30
C ASP A 136 9.09 -10.71 -4.09
N GLY A 137 9.56 -9.86 -3.16
CA GLY A 137 10.99 -9.62 -2.89
C GLY A 137 11.67 -8.68 -3.90
N ASP A 138 10.93 -8.21 -4.91
CA ASP A 138 11.39 -7.30 -5.95
C ASP A 138 10.56 -6.00 -6.00
N GLY A 139 9.96 -5.61 -4.86
CA GLY A 139 9.22 -4.37 -4.73
C GLY A 139 7.78 -4.41 -5.25
N GLY A 140 7.27 -5.62 -5.47
CA GLY A 140 5.88 -5.88 -5.80
C GLY A 140 5.21 -6.80 -4.80
N PHE A 141 3.95 -7.10 -5.08
CA PHE A 141 3.19 -8.09 -4.35
C PHE A 141 2.34 -8.90 -5.32
N SER A 142 2.06 -10.13 -4.93
CA SER A 142 1.18 -11.03 -5.64
C SER A 142 -0.14 -11.16 -4.90
N VAL A 143 -1.23 -11.21 -5.65
CA VAL A 143 -2.57 -11.54 -5.15
C VAL A 143 -2.96 -12.85 -5.80
N SER A 144 -3.10 -13.90 -4.99
CA SER A 144 -3.47 -15.22 -5.43
C SER A 144 -4.91 -15.56 -5.05
N THR A 145 -5.60 -16.13 -6.04
CA THR A 145 -6.89 -16.78 -5.94
C THR A 145 -6.71 -18.23 -6.38
N VAL A 146 -7.67 -19.13 -6.10
CA VAL A 146 -7.54 -20.58 -6.37
C VAL A 146 -6.97 -20.92 -7.76
N ASN A 147 -7.32 -20.13 -8.77
CA ASN A 147 -6.97 -20.43 -10.16
C ASN A 147 -5.92 -19.50 -10.78
N ARG A 148 -5.56 -18.39 -10.13
CA ARG A 148 -4.69 -17.36 -10.73
C ARG A 148 -3.90 -16.57 -9.69
N VAL A 149 -2.68 -16.22 -10.07
CA VAL A 149 -1.80 -15.31 -9.33
C VAL A 149 -1.55 -14.09 -10.22
N HIS A 150 -1.82 -12.91 -9.69
CA HIS A 150 -1.53 -11.63 -10.36
C HIS A 150 -0.43 -10.91 -9.60
N VAL A 151 0.59 -10.42 -10.31
CA VAL A 151 1.69 -9.66 -9.70
C VAL A 151 1.52 -8.19 -10.02
N PHE A 152 1.64 -7.35 -8.99
CA PHE A 152 1.54 -5.90 -9.09
C PHE A 152 2.84 -5.28 -8.59
N LYS A 153 3.37 -4.33 -9.36
CA LYS A 153 4.59 -3.57 -9.02
C LYS A 153 4.27 -2.09 -8.93
N PRO A 154 3.91 -1.58 -7.75
CA PRO A 154 3.61 -0.16 -7.54
C PRO A 154 4.84 0.70 -7.83
N VAL A 155 4.62 1.92 -8.31
CA VAL A 155 5.70 2.85 -8.68
C VAL A 155 6.52 3.38 -7.49
N SER A 156 6.09 3.12 -6.25
CA SER A 156 6.81 3.51 -5.05
C SER A 156 6.47 2.64 -3.86
N VAL A 157 7.33 2.69 -2.84
CA VAL A 157 7.15 1.96 -1.58
C VAL A 157 5.90 2.43 -0.82
N GLN A 158 5.57 3.73 -0.85
CA GLN A 158 4.33 4.24 -0.26
C GLN A 158 3.07 3.77 -1.02
N ALA A 159 3.16 3.69 -2.34
CA ALA A 159 2.08 3.17 -3.17
C ALA A 159 1.87 1.66 -2.91
N MET A 160 2.95 0.92 -2.68
CA MET A 160 2.92 -0.48 -2.27
C MET A 160 2.26 -0.66 -0.91
N TRP A 161 2.68 0.09 0.11
CA TRP A 161 2.06 0.05 1.43
C TRP A 161 0.56 0.35 1.41
N SER A 162 0.17 1.45 0.75
CA SER A 162 -1.25 1.82 0.60
C SER A 162 -2.07 0.71 -0.07
N SER A 163 -1.49 0.06 -1.09
CA SER A 163 -2.12 -1.09 -1.78
C SER A 163 -2.34 -2.27 -0.84
N LEU A 164 -1.30 -2.66 -0.11
CA LEU A 164 -1.37 -3.76 0.84
C LEU A 164 -2.41 -3.49 1.92
N GLN A 165 -2.41 -2.30 2.54
CA GLN A 165 -3.41 -1.92 3.54
C GLN A 165 -4.85 -2.06 3.01
N SER A 166 -5.13 -1.48 1.84
CA SER A 166 -6.46 -1.50 1.26
C SER A 166 -6.92 -2.91 0.90
N LEU A 167 -6.02 -3.73 0.35
CA LEU A 167 -6.32 -5.11 -0.04
C LEU A 167 -6.49 -6.02 1.18
N HIS A 168 -5.66 -5.89 2.21
CA HIS A 168 -5.79 -6.65 3.45
C HIS A 168 -7.13 -6.35 4.14
N LYS A 169 -7.52 -5.06 4.22
CA LYS A 169 -8.83 -4.66 4.75
C LYS A 169 -9.99 -5.29 3.96
N ALA A 170 -9.93 -5.24 2.63
CA ALA A 170 -10.96 -5.87 1.79
C ALA A 170 -11.01 -7.40 1.97
N CYS A 171 -9.85 -8.06 2.07
CA CYS A 171 -9.79 -9.50 2.31
C CYS A 171 -10.27 -9.89 3.72
N GLU A 172 -10.04 -9.06 4.73
CA GLU A 172 -10.57 -9.26 6.07
C GLU A 172 -12.10 -9.22 6.07
N VAL A 173 -12.70 -8.20 5.43
CA VAL A 173 -14.16 -8.14 5.26
C VAL A 173 -14.69 -9.38 4.53
N ALA A 174 -14.01 -9.83 3.47
CA ALA A 174 -14.37 -11.03 2.73
C ALA A 174 -14.30 -12.30 3.58
N ARG A 175 -13.33 -12.41 4.48
CA ARG A 175 -13.23 -13.54 5.44
C ARG A 175 -14.31 -13.48 6.51
N CYS A 176 -14.56 -12.32 7.09
CA CYS A 176 -15.60 -12.12 8.11
C CYS A 176 -16.99 -12.52 7.60
N HIS A 177 -17.28 -12.28 6.33
CA HIS A 177 -18.57 -12.58 5.71
C HIS A 177 -18.56 -13.84 4.82
N ASN A 178 -17.45 -14.59 4.79
CA ASN A 178 -17.28 -15.80 4.00
C ASN A 178 -17.64 -15.64 2.52
N TYR A 179 -17.00 -14.71 1.82
CA TYR A 179 -17.19 -14.56 0.37
C TYR A 179 -16.52 -15.73 -0.38
N TYR A 180 -17.28 -16.39 -1.26
CA TYR A 180 -16.77 -17.47 -2.11
C TYR A 180 -17.42 -17.44 -3.52
N PRO A 181 -16.74 -18.00 -4.55
CA PRO A 181 -17.31 -18.11 -5.89
C PRO A 181 -18.64 -18.88 -5.91
N GLY A 182 -19.69 -18.29 -6.50
CA GLY A 182 -21.03 -18.88 -6.54
C GLY A 182 -21.93 -18.52 -5.35
N SER A 183 -21.42 -17.74 -4.39
CA SER A 183 -22.25 -17.09 -3.36
C SER A 183 -23.09 -15.95 -3.94
N LEU A 184 -23.91 -15.30 -3.08
CA LEU A 184 -24.68 -14.11 -3.45
C LEU A 184 -23.85 -12.82 -3.46
N PHE A 185 -22.57 -12.90 -3.07
CA PHE A 185 -21.63 -11.78 -3.03
C PHE A 185 -20.88 -11.62 -4.35
N LEU A 186 -20.39 -10.42 -4.62
CA LEU A 186 -19.65 -10.04 -5.83
C LEU A 186 -20.39 -10.32 -7.14
N THR A 187 -21.72 -10.47 -7.12
CA THR A 187 -22.54 -10.78 -8.32
C THR A 187 -22.45 -9.72 -9.42
N TRP A 188 -22.10 -8.49 -9.04
CA TRP A 188 -21.89 -7.36 -9.92
C TRP A 188 -20.58 -7.41 -10.71
N ILE A 189 -19.66 -8.32 -10.39
CA ILE A 189 -18.39 -8.47 -11.11
C ILE A 189 -18.58 -8.72 -12.61
N SER A 190 -19.65 -9.41 -12.98
CA SER A 190 -20.05 -9.69 -14.37
C SER A 190 -20.23 -8.43 -15.23
N TYR A 191 -20.60 -7.30 -14.61
CA TYR A 191 -20.65 -6.00 -15.28
C TYR A 191 -19.27 -5.57 -15.81
N TYR A 192 -18.22 -5.79 -15.02
CA TYR A 192 -16.85 -5.44 -15.36
C TYR A 192 -16.20 -6.49 -16.27
N GLU A 193 -16.42 -7.78 -16.01
CA GLU A 193 -15.88 -8.85 -16.85
C GLU A 193 -16.34 -8.77 -18.30
N SER A 194 -17.60 -8.37 -18.53
CA SER A 194 -18.16 -8.17 -19.88
C SER A 194 -17.65 -6.92 -20.60
N ARG A 195 -16.89 -6.05 -19.91
CA ARG A 195 -16.41 -4.76 -20.42
C ARG A 195 -14.88 -4.65 -20.47
N VAL A 196 -14.18 -5.77 -20.29
CA VAL A 196 -12.74 -5.84 -20.54
C VAL A 196 -12.49 -5.46 -22.01
N SER A 197 -11.72 -4.41 -22.20
CA SER A 197 -11.62 -3.65 -23.46
C SER A 197 -10.21 -3.18 -23.78
N SER A 198 -9.24 -3.41 -22.90
CA SER A 198 -7.83 -3.11 -23.16
C SER A 198 -7.26 -3.98 -24.28
N ASP A 199 -6.23 -3.47 -24.95
CA ASP A 199 -5.55 -4.21 -26.01
C ASP A 199 -4.96 -5.53 -25.50
N GLN A 200 -4.86 -6.53 -26.39
CA GLN A 200 -4.35 -7.85 -26.01
C GLN A 200 -2.95 -7.81 -25.38
N VAL A 201 -2.10 -6.87 -25.79
CA VAL A 201 -0.77 -6.67 -25.21
C VAL A 201 -0.86 -6.25 -23.74
N CYS A 202 -1.77 -5.33 -23.42
CA CYS A 202 -2.03 -4.89 -22.04
C CYS A 202 -2.66 -6.02 -21.22
N ILE A 203 -3.64 -6.75 -21.77
CA ILE A 203 -4.24 -7.93 -21.11
C ILE A 203 -3.18 -8.99 -20.81
N ASN A 204 -2.26 -9.25 -21.75
CA ASN A 204 -1.18 -10.22 -21.55
C ASN A 204 -0.25 -9.78 -20.42
N GLU A 205 0.05 -8.49 -20.30
CA GLU A 205 0.86 -7.96 -19.19
C GLU A 205 0.12 -8.12 -17.84
N TRP A 206 -1.20 -7.92 -17.79
CA TRP A 206 -1.98 -8.16 -16.56
C TRP A 206 -1.99 -9.62 -16.12
N ASN A 207 -1.98 -10.54 -17.09
CA ASN A 207 -1.98 -11.98 -16.86
C ASN A 207 -0.56 -12.58 -16.88
N ALA A 208 0.48 -11.75 -17.03
CA ALA A 208 1.85 -12.22 -17.02
C ALA A 208 2.17 -12.75 -15.63
N MET A 209 2.32 -14.06 -15.52
CA MET A 209 2.89 -14.67 -14.34
C MET A 209 4.39 -14.39 -14.36
N GLN A 210 4.91 -13.78 -13.30
CA GLN A 210 6.34 -13.81 -13.09
C GLN A 210 6.70 -15.28 -12.83
N ASP A 211 7.74 -15.79 -13.49
CA ASP A 211 8.23 -17.14 -13.26
C ASP A 211 8.30 -17.37 -11.75
N VAL A 212 7.37 -18.19 -11.23
CA VAL A 212 7.41 -18.64 -9.84
C VAL A 212 8.60 -19.57 -9.79
N GLN A 213 9.80 -19.00 -9.72
CA GLN A 213 10.95 -19.66 -9.16
C GLN A 213 10.60 -19.85 -7.69
N SER A 214 9.82 -20.89 -7.45
CA SER A 214 9.89 -21.64 -6.21
C SER A 214 11.37 -21.97 -6.05
N HIS A 215 12.06 -21.13 -5.29
CA HIS A 215 13.26 -21.57 -4.63
C HIS A 215 12.80 -22.69 -3.69
N ARG A 216 12.65 -23.91 -4.22
CA ARG A 216 12.95 -25.08 -3.42
C ARG A 216 14.32 -24.75 -2.86
N ALA A 217 14.41 -24.64 -1.53
CA ALA A 217 15.71 -24.66 -0.89
C ALA A 217 16.48 -25.80 -1.55
N ASP A 218 17.61 -25.46 -2.18
CA ASP A 218 18.51 -26.49 -2.68
C ASP A 218 18.73 -27.49 -1.53
N SER A 219 18.70 -28.77 -1.88
CA SER A 219 18.76 -29.92 -0.96
C SER A 219 19.70 -29.71 0.24
N PRO A 220 19.40 -30.40 1.36
CA PRO A 220 19.64 -29.89 2.71
C PRO A 220 21.09 -29.47 2.91
N VAL A 221 21.26 -28.24 3.39
CA VAL A 221 22.53 -27.77 3.94
C VAL A 221 22.89 -28.70 5.09
N LEU A 222 23.89 -29.56 4.84
CA LEU A 222 24.52 -30.41 5.84
C LEU A 222 25.09 -29.49 6.93
N PHE A 223 24.40 -29.44 8.07
CA PHE A 223 24.86 -28.89 9.35
C PHE A 223 25.36 -27.43 9.35
N THR A 224 24.59 -26.54 9.99
CA THR A 224 25.11 -25.71 11.08
C THR A 224 23.99 -25.06 11.89
N ASP A 225 23.80 -25.54 13.12
CA ASP A 225 23.20 -24.78 14.23
C ASP A 225 24.08 -23.58 14.59
N VAL A 226 24.04 -22.49 13.81
CA VAL A 226 24.71 -21.22 14.16
C VAL A 226 23.77 -20.03 13.90
N PRO A 227 22.99 -19.60 14.91
CA PRO A 227 22.14 -18.41 14.82
C PRO A 227 22.96 -17.12 15.00
N THR A 228 24.01 -16.87 14.19
CA THR A 228 24.93 -15.77 14.52
C THR A 228 25.37 -14.89 13.36
N GLU A 229 25.47 -15.37 12.12
CA GLU A 229 25.84 -14.48 11.00
C GLU A 229 24.62 -13.91 10.30
N ARG A 230 23.67 -14.76 9.91
CA ARG A 230 22.43 -14.33 9.26
C ARG A 230 21.64 -13.33 10.09
N GLU A 231 21.41 -13.62 11.38
CA GLU A 231 20.69 -12.70 12.27
C GLU A 231 21.44 -11.37 12.48
N ARG A 232 22.78 -11.38 12.51
CA ARG A 232 23.57 -10.15 12.60
C ARG A 232 23.41 -9.31 11.34
N THR A 233 23.43 -9.95 10.18
CA THR A 233 23.18 -9.29 8.90
C THR A 233 21.76 -8.74 8.84
N GLU A 234 20.75 -9.50 9.26
CA GLU A 234 19.34 -9.06 9.31
C GLU A 234 19.13 -7.87 10.26
N ARG A 235 19.80 -7.84 11.42
CA ARG A 235 19.76 -6.68 12.35
C ARG A 235 20.45 -5.45 11.75
N LEU A 236 21.56 -5.64 11.04
CA LEU A 236 22.26 -4.56 10.37
C LEU A 236 21.42 -3.99 9.21
N ILE A 237 20.85 -4.87 8.38
CA ILE A 237 19.87 -4.54 7.33
C ILE A 237 18.75 -3.71 7.92
N LYS A 238 18.09 -4.19 8.98
CA LYS A 238 16.99 -3.49 9.66
C LYS A 238 17.36 -2.08 10.10
N THR A 239 18.54 -1.93 10.69
CA THR A 239 19.03 -0.63 11.19
C THR A 239 19.29 0.34 10.04
N LYS A 240 20.02 -0.11 9.01
CA LYS A 240 20.36 0.72 7.84
C LYS A 240 19.17 1.02 6.93
N LEU A 241 18.27 0.05 6.76
CA LEU A 241 17.03 0.23 6.03
C LEU A 241 16.17 1.33 6.68
N ARG A 242 16.04 1.32 8.01
CA ARG A 242 15.34 2.37 8.76
C ARG A 242 15.99 3.74 8.57
N GLU A 243 17.33 3.84 8.64
CA GLU A 243 18.06 5.08 8.37
C GLU A 243 17.77 5.63 6.97
N ILE A 244 17.82 4.77 5.93
CA ILE A 244 17.55 5.16 4.54
C ILE A 244 16.09 5.63 4.39
N MET A 245 15.13 4.87 4.93
CA MET A 245 13.71 5.17 4.80
C MET A 245 13.31 6.46 5.52
N MET A 246 14.00 6.84 6.60
CA MET A 246 13.78 8.12 7.29
C MET A 246 14.31 9.33 6.51
N GLN A 247 15.27 9.13 5.60
CA GLN A 247 15.93 10.22 4.85
C GLN A 247 15.37 10.42 3.45
N LYS A 248 14.82 9.37 2.84
CA LYS A 248 14.32 9.39 1.46
C LYS A 248 12.86 9.81 1.41
N ASP A 249 12.46 10.32 0.25
CA ASP A 249 11.05 10.55 -0.06
C ASP A 249 10.40 9.22 -0.50
N LEU A 250 9.62 8.62 0.41
CA LEU A 250 9.00 7.30 0.20
C LEU A 250 7.89 7.31 -0.85
N GLU A 251 7.37 8.48 -1.22
CA GLU A 251 6.34 8.62 -2.26
C GLU A 251 6.91 8.41 -3.67
N ASN A 252 8.20 8.66 -3.87
CA ASN A 252 8.86 8.68 -5.19
C ASN A 252 10.06 7.73 -5.29
N ILE A 253 10.18 6.76 -4.38
CA ILE A 253 11.27 5.77 -4.37
C ILE A 253 10.72 4.35 -4.47
N THR A 254 11.40 3.52 -5.24
CA THR A 254 11.07 2.09 -5.41
C THR A 254 11.82 1.23 -4.39
N SER A 255 11.29 0.03 -4.08
CA SER A 255 12.01 -0.95 -3.22
C SER A 255 13.38 -1.31 -3.83
N LYS A 256 13.46 -1.39 -5.16
CA LYS A 256 14.72 -1.64 -5.88
C LYS A 256 15.78 -0.56 -5.62
N GLU A 257 15.39 0.71 -5.60
CA GLU A 257 16.31 1.81 -5.30
C GLU A 257 16.77 1.80 -3.85
N ILE A 258 15.85 1.55 -2.91
CA ILE A 258 16.20 1.37 -1.48
C ILE A 258 17.18 0.21 -1.30
N ARG A 259 16.91 -0.94 -1.93
CA ARG A 259 17.79 -2.11 -1.89
C ARG A 259 19.17 -1.80 -2.46
N THR A 260 19.24 -1.07 -3.57
CA THR A 260 20.52 -0.69 -4.20
C THR A 260 21.34 0.23 -3.29
N GLU A 261 20.68 1.22 -2.66
CA GLU A 261 21.32 2.10 -1.68
C GLU A 261 21.81 1.31 -0.45
N LEU A 262 21.02 0.36 0.03
CA LEU A 262 21.39 -0.51 1.14
C LEU A 262 22.59 -1.40 0.82
N GLU A 263 22.62 -2.02 -0.36
CA GLU A 263 23.76 -2.80 -0.85
C GLU A 263 25.03 -1.94 -0.95
N MET A 264 24.90 -0.68 -1.38
CA MET A 264 26.01 0.27 -1.45
C MET A 264 26.56 0.64 -0.06
N GLN A 265 25.68 0.90 0.92
CA GLN A 265 26.09 1.27 2.28
C GLN A 265 26.70 0.10 3.06
N MET A 266 26.23 -1.13 2.81
CA MET A 266 26.73 -2.34 3.48
C MET A 266 27.90 -3.00 2.74
N VAL A 267 28.16 -2.61 1.49
CA VAL A 267 29.19 -3.19 0.60
C VAL A 267 29.02 -4.72 0.48
N CYS A 268 27.78 -5.18 0.40
CA CYS A 268 27.45 -6.60 0.29
C CYS A 268 26.27 -6.82 -0.66
N ASN A 269 26.22 -8.00 -1.28
CA ASN A 269 25.08 -8.39 -2.09
C ASN A 269 23.93 -8.87 -1.19
N LEU A 270 22.73 -8.34 -1.39
CA LEU A 270 21.56 -8.62 -0.56
C LEU A 270 20.49 -9.42 -1.31
N ARG A 271 20.85 -10.14 -2.37
CA ARG A 271 19.90 -10.91 -3.20
C ARG A 271 19.15 -11.99 -2.42
N GLU A 272 19.78 -12.61 -1.42
CA GLU A 272 19.15 -13.63 -0.58
C GLU A 272 18.21 -13.02 0.50
N PHE A 273 18.32 -11.71 0.75
CA PHE A 273 17.53 -10.99 1.75
C PHE A 273 16.39 -10.18 1.12
N LYS A 274 16.13 -10.33 -0.18
CA LYS A 274 15.09 -9.62 -0.91
C LYS A 274 13.72 -9.63 -0.22
N GLU A 275 13.23 -10.81 0.11
CA GLU A 275 11.95 -10.98 0.81
C GLU A 275 11.99 -10.40 2.23
N TYR A 276 13.10 -10.55 2.95
CA TYR A 276 13.26 -9.95 4.27
C TYR A 276 13.26 -8.41 4.22
N ILE A 277 13.93 -7.81 3.23
CA ILE A 277 13.99 -6.36 3.01
C ILE A 277 12.59 -5.82 2.70
N ASP A 278 11.85 -6.45 1.79
CA ASP A 278 10.47 -6.04 1.46
C ASP A 278 9.56 -6.15 2.68
N ASN A 279 9.61 -7.25 3.44
CA ASN A 279 8.83 -7.39 4.68
C ASN A 279 9.21 -6.34 5.73
N GLU A 280 10.50 -6.09 5.95
CA GLU A 280 10.94 -5.11 6.94
C GLU A 280 10.60 -3.67 6.49
N MET A 281 10.61 -3.36 5.19
CA MET A 281 10.11 -2.08 4.68
C MET A 281 8.64 -1.86 5.06
N ILE A 282 7.79 -2.88 4.87
CA ILE A 282 6.37 -2.80 5.26
C ILE A 282 6.21 -2.61 6.78
N VAL A 283 7.01 -3.30 7.59
CA VAL A 283 7.00 -3.13 9.06
C VAL A 283 7.42 -1.72 9.46
N ILE A 284 8.48 -1.17 8.84
CA ILE A 284 8.96 0.18 9.11
C ILE A 284 7.90 1.22 8.71
N LEU A 285 7.24 1.06 7.55
CA LEU A 285 6.15 1.94 7.12
C LEU A 285 4.99 1.93 8.10
N GLY A 286 4.57 0.75 8.58
CA GLY A 286 3.52 0.64 9.60
C GLY A 286 3.88 1.37 10.89
N GLN A 287 5.14 1.31 11.31
CA GLN A 287 5.63 2.05 12.49
C GLN A 287 5.72 3.56 12.26
N MET A 288 5.98 3.99 11.02
CA MET A 288 6.08 5.41 10.64
C MET A 288 4.70 6.06 10.46
N ASP A 289 3.70 5.32 10.00
CA ASP A 289 2.34 5.82 9.73
C ASP A 289 1.45 5.84 10.99
N SER A 290 1.77 5.07 12.04
CA SER A 290 1.08 5.16 13.33
C SER A 290 1.74 6.21 14.23
N PRO A 291 0.98 7.14 14.87
CA PRO A 291 1.50 7.80 16.06
C PRO A 291 1.83 6.72 17.09
N THR A 292 3.09 6.63 17.53
CA THR A 292 3.51 5.57 18.44
C THR A 292 2.84 5.82 19.80
N GLU A 293 1.80 5.07 20.14
CA GLU A 293 1.20 5.11 21.47
C GLU A 293 2.22 4.58 22.48
N ILE A 294 2.68 5.45 23.39
CA ILE A 294 3.64 5.06 24.44
C ILE A 294 2.87 4.63 25.69
N PHE A 295 1.75 5.30 26.00
CA PHE A 295 0.85 4.99 27.09
C PHE A 295 -0.59 5.26 26.67
N GLU A 296 -1.56 4.72 27.42
CA GLU A 296 -2.97 5.05 27.26
C GLU A 296 -3.13 6.57 27.25
N HIS A 297 -3.62 7.12 26.13
CA HIS A 297 -3.79 8.56 25.89
C HIS A 297 -2.51 9.39 25.62
N VAL A 298 -1.34 8.77 25.45
CA VAL A 298 -0.07 9.45 25.15
C VAL A 298 0.58 8.89 23.90
N PHE A 299 0.72 9.75 22.91
CA PHE A 299 1.27 9.43 21.60
C PHE A 299 2.59 10.17 21.37
N LEU A 300 3.60 9.48 20.84
CA LEU A 300 4.83 10.09 20.34
C LEU A 300 4.57 10.59 18.91
N ALA A 301 4.76 11.90 18.70
CA ALA A 301 4.75 12.47 17.37
C ALA A 301 6.17 12.91 17.01
N VAL A 302 6.74 12.33 15.95
CA VAL A 302 8.09 12.67 15.48
C VAL A 302 8.12 14.02 14.72
N ARG A 303 6.95 14.53 14.30
CA ARG A 303 6.76 15.84 13.66
C ARG A 303 5.50 16.54 14.17
N LEU A 304 5.52 17.88 14.22
CA LEU A 304 4.36 18.69 14.62
C LEU A 304 3.16 18.47 13.67
N GLU A 305 3.42 18.29 12.38
CA GLU A 305 2.40 18.10 11.34
C GLU A 305 1.63 16.78 11.51
N SER A 306 2.28 15.71 11.98
CA SER A 306 1.62 14.41 12.24
C SER A 306 0.74 14.42 13.49
N ALA A 307 1.01 15.33 14.45
CA ALA A 307 0.20 15.50 15.65
C ALA A 307 -1.16 16.16 15.35
N PHE A 308 -1.23 17.06 14.36
CA PHE A 308 -2.46 17.76 13.98
C PHE A 308 -3.47 16.88 13.22
N GLN A 309 -3.03 15.79 12.59
CA GLN A 309 -3.90 14.86 11.84
C GLN A 309 -4.53 13.77 12.71
N SER A 310 -3.96 13.52 13.90
CA SER A 310 -4.50 12.59 14.89
C SER A 310 -5.49 13.35 15.79
N CYS A 311 -6.42 12.65 16.47
CA CYS A 311 -7.46 13.24 17.35
C CYS A 311 -6.91 13.91 18.64
N MET A 312 -5.69 14.45 18.60
CA MET A 312 -4.95 14.99 19.73
C MET A 312 -5.44 16.39 20.06
N ARG A 313 -5.97 16.59 21.27
CA ARG A 313 -6.40 17.91 21.77
C ARG A 313 -5.28 18.73 22.39
N TYR A 314 -4.23 18.07 22.88
CA TYR A 314 -3.12 18.73 23.56
C TYR A 314 -1.78 18.29 22.97
N ILE A 315 -0.91 19.26 22.72
CA ILE A 315 0.47 19.05 22.30
C ILE A 315 1.36 19.52 23.44
N VAL A 316 2.13 18.61 24.01
CA VAL A 316 3.16 18.91 25.01
C VAL A 316 4.51 18.81 24.33
N VAL A 317 5.18 19.94 24.17
CA VAL A 317 6.57 19.97 23.71
C VAL A 317 7.45 19.87 24.94
N VAL A 318 8.15 18.75 25.08
CA VAL A 318 9.15 18.56 26.14
C VAL A 318 10.51 18.86 25.53
N SER A 319 11.06 20.02 25.86
CA SER A 319 12.43 20.37 25.55
C SER A 319 13.33 20.05 26.75
N THR A 320 14.39 19.28 26.51
CA THR A 320 15.43 19.07 27.52
C THR A 320 16.68 19.83 27.11
N ASN A 321 17.17 20.73 27.95
CA ASN A 321 18.48 21.33 27.74
C ASN A 321 19.57 20.32 28.12
N GLY A 322 20.04 19.57 27.12
CA GLY A 322 21.22 18.72 27.26
C GLY A 322 22.47 19.56 27.56
N ARG A 323 23.42 19.00 28.31
CA ARG A 323 24.69 19.66 28.71
C ARG A 323 25.66 19.98 27.54
N GLN A 324 25.26 19.72 26.30
CA GLN A 324 26.01 20.04 25.10
C GLN A 324 25.01 20.58 24.06
N ASP A 325 24.88 21.91 23.95
CA ASP A 325 24.18 22.75 22.94
C ASP A 325 23.41 22.04 21.80
N THR A 326 22.55 21.10 22.13
CA THR A 326 21.66 20.38 21.22
C THR A 326 20.30 20.40 21.89
N GLU A 327 19.42 21.25 21.37
CA GLU A 327 18.00 21.27 21.76
C GLU A 327 17.33 20.03 21.16
N GLU A 328 17.30 18.94 21.91
CA GLU A 328 16.41 17.82 21.59
C GLU A 328 15.01 18.16 22.13
N SER A 329 14.07 18.40 21.21
CA SER A 329 12.66 18.63 21.53
C SER A 329 11.86 17.40 21.13
N ILE A 330 11.20 16.78 22.10
CA ILE A 330 10.26 15.67 21.88
C ILE A 330 8.84 16.23 21.91
N VAL A 331 8.05 15.92 20.89
CA VAL A 331 6.65 16.33 20.80
C VAL A 331 5.77 15.16 21.24
N LEU A 332 5.06 15.36 22.35
CA LEU A 332 4.10 14.40 22.89
C LEU A 332 2.69 14.90 22.60
N GLY A 333 1.87 14.06 22.00
CA GLY A 333 0.43 14.29 21.83
C GLY A 333 -0.34 13.62 22.95
N MET A 334 -1.27 14.35 23.59
CA MET A 334 -2.13 13.82 24.64
C MET A 334 -3.60 14.00 24.28
N ASP A 335 -4.42 12.96 24.48
CA ASP A 335 -5.89 13.04 24.38
C ASP A 335 -6.54 12.63 25.69
N PHE A 336 -6.91 13.59 26.53
CA PHE A 336 -7.73 13.30 27.69
C PHE A 336 -9.19 13.23 27.25
N ASN A 337 -9.69 12.01 27.01
CA ASN A 337 -11.12 11.81 26.90
C ASN A 337 -11.73 11.98 28.30
N THR A 338 -12.27 13.15 28.61
CA THR A 338 -13.14 13.32 29.77
C THR A 338 -14.49 12.66 29.49
N LYS A 339 -14.50 11.33 29.49
CA LYS A 339 -15.66 10.52 29.86
C LYS A 339 -15.34 9.80 31.16
N ASP A 340 -15.08 10.60 32.18
CA ASP A 340 -15.24 10.22 33.57
C ASP A 340 -15.31 11.51 34.38
N ARG A 341 -16.52 12.06 34.49
CA ARG A 341 -17.03 12.77 35.67
C ARG A 341 -18.49 13.21 35.47
N GLU A 342 -19.33 12.51 36.22
CA GLU A 342 -20.73 12.73 36.63
C GLU A 342 -21.85 12.49 35.61
#